data_AF-A0A432UI91-F1
#
_entry.id   AF-A0A432UI91-F1
#
_cell.length_a   1.000
_cell.length_b   1.000
_cell.length_c   1.000
_cell.angle_alpha   90.00
_cell.angle_beta   90.00
_cell.angle_gamma   90.00
#
_symmetry.space_group_name_H-M   'P 1'
#
loop_
_entity.id
_entity.type
_entity.pdbx_description
1 polymer ?
#
loop_
_entity_poly.entity_id
_entity_poly.type
_entity_poly.pdbx_seq_one_letter_code
_entity_poly.pdbx_strand_id
1 'polypeptide(L)' 'MKEKIQKALDQVRPMLQADGGDVEFVDIDEETGVVNVRLTGACKGCPMSQMTLKA' A
#
# COMPACT_ATOMS: atom_id res chain seq x y z
N MET A 1 3.52 -12.61 -12.95
CA MET A 1 3.23 -11.20 -12.65
C MET A 1 3.49 -10.83 -11.18
N LYS A 2 3.04 -11.68 -10.24
CA LYS A 2 3.17 -11.51 -8.78
C LYS A 2 4.57 -11.14 -8.26
N GLU A 3 5.64 -11.70 -8.81
CA GLU A 3 7.01 -11.43 -8.34
C GLU A 3 7.48 -9.99 -8.64
N LYS A 4 7.08 -9.44 -9.79
CA LYS A 4 7.37 -8.03 -10.14
C LYS A 4 6.63 -7.07 -9.21
N ILE A 5 5.39 -7.41 -8.87
CA ILE A 5 4.55 -6.62 -7.96
C ILE A 5 5.10 -6.66 -6.55
N GLN A 6 5.52 -7.84 -6.06
CA GLN A 6 6.18 -7.94 -4.75
C GLN A 6 7.46 -7.11 -4.69
N LYS A 7 8.32 -7.18 -5.71
CA LYS A 7 9.53 -6.32 -5.75
C LYS A 7 9.19 -4.84 -5.74
N ALA A 8 8.16 -4.42 -6.48
CA ALA A 8 7.71 -3.04 -6.46
C ALA A 8 7.18 -2.64 -5.08
N LEU A 9 6.38 -3.51 -4.45
CA LEU A 9 5.86 -3.30 -3.09
C LEU A 9 6.99 -3.21 -2.05
N ASP A 10 8.04 -4.04 -2.16
CA ASP A 10 9.21 -3.99 -1.28
C ASP A 10 10.00 -2.68 -1.39
N GLN A 11 9.94 -1.98 -2.53
CA GLN A 11 10.57 -0.67 -2.67
C GLN A 11 9.80 0.45 -1.96
N VAL A 12 8.47 0.35 -1.88
CA VAL A 12 7.60 1.36 -1.22
C VAL A 12 7.37 1.05 0.26
N ARG A 13 7.49 -0.21 0.68
CA ARG A 13 7.39 -0.64 2.08
C ARG A 13 8.23 0.16 3.07
N PRO A 14 9.52 0.44 2.87
CA PRO A 14 10.31 1.20 3.84
C PRO A 14 9.78 2.63 4.04
N MET A 15 9.22 3.25 2.99
CA MET A 15 8.59 4.57 3.11
C MET A 15 7.28 4.45 3.91
N LEU A 16 6.42 3.49 3.56
CA LEU A 16 5.18 3.24 4.30
C LEU A 16 5.44 2.92 5.77
N GLN A 17 6.46 2.13 6.08
CA GLN A 17 6.88 1.81 7.45
C GLN A 17 7.43 3.02 8.20
N ALA A 18 8.15 3.93 7.53
CA ALA A 18 8.58 5.20 8.11
C ALA A 18 7.38 6.09 8.47
N ASP A 19 6.31 6.05 7.67
CA ASP A 19 5.02 6.70 7.95
C ASP A 19 4.15 5.90 8.96
N GLY A 20 4.66 4.80 9.52
CA GLY A 20 3.98 3.94 10.49
C GLY A 20 2.93 3.02 9.89
N GLY A 21 2.90 2.89 8.56
CA GLY A 21 2.06 2.00 7.77
C GLY A 21 2.78 0.73 7.29
N ASP A 22 2.05 -0.14 6.60
CA ASP A 22 2.58 -1.23 5.76
C ASP A 22 1.59 -1.50 4.61
N VAL A 23 1.99 -2.32 3.65
CA VAL A 23 1.16 -2.72 2.51
C VAL A 23 1.26 -4.22 2.31
N GLU A 24 0.11 -4.86 2.21
CA GLU A 24 -0.02 -6.29 1.94
C GLU A 24 -0.67 -6.51 0.58
N PHE A 25 -0.08 -7.38 -0.23
CA PHE A 25 -0.69 -7.81 -1.48
C PHE A 25 -1.90 -8.70 -1.21
N VAL A 26 -3.06 -8.37 -1.77
CA VAL A 26 -4.30 -9.15 -1.62
C VAL A 26 -4.50 -10.02 -2.85
N ASP A 27 -4.65 -9.39 -4.01
CA ASP A 27 -5.00 -10.09 -5.25
C ASP A 27 -4.61 -9.27 -6.48
N ILE A 28 -4.51 -9.92 -7.65
CA ILE A 28 -4.35 -9.25 -8.94
C ILE A 28 -5.36 -9.82 -9.92
N ASP A 29 -6.15 -8.93 -10.51
CA ASP A 29 -7.00 -9.27 -11.63
C ASP A 29 -6.15 -9.31 -12.90
N GLU A 30 -5.86 -10.51 -13.42
CA GLU A 30 -4.95 -10.70 -14.56
C GLU A 30 -5.59 -10.28 -15.91
N GLU A 31 -6.92 -10.17 -15.98
CA GLU A 31 -7.63 -9.71 -17.17
C GLU A 31 -7.60 -8.19 -17.33
N THR A 32 -7.70 -7.46 -16.21
CA THR A 32 -7.71 -5.99 -16.19
C THR A 32 -6.37 -5.38 -15.77
N GLY A 33 -5.49 -6.16 -15.16
CA GLY A 33 -4.20 -5.72 -14.61
C GLY A 33 -4.32 -4.95 -13.29
N VAL A 34 -5.49 -4.94 -12.65
CA VAL A 34 -5.73 -4.21 -11.41
C VAL A 34 -5.18 -4.99 -10.22
N VAL A 35 -4.36 -4.33 -9.39
CA VAL A 35 -3.78 -4.93 -8.18
C VAL A 35 -4.53 -4.44 -6.95
N ASN A 36 -5.09 -5.38 -6.19
CA ASN A 36 -5.70 -5.13 -4.90
C ASN A 36 -4.65 -5.26 -3.79
N VAL A 37 -4.45 -4.19 -3.03
CA VAL A 37 -3.55 -4.16 -1.88
C VAL A 37 -4.30 -3.69 -0.63
N ARG A 38 -3.86 -4.17 0.52
CA ARG A 38 -4.36 -3.77 1.83
C ARG A 38 -3.31 -2.95 2.53
N LEU A 39 -3.62 -1.68 2.78
CA LEU A 39 -2.80 -0.83 3.62
C LEU A 39 -3.06 -1.14 5.09
N THR A 40 -2.01 -1.40 5.85
CA THR A 40 -2.06 -1.66 7.30
C THR A 40 -1.23 -0.60 8.04
N GLY A 41 -1.41 -0.48 9.37
CA GLY A 41 -0.67 0.47 10.22
C GLY A 41 -1.38 1.79 10.60
N ALA A 42 -0.59 2.74 11.11
CA ALA A 42 -0.95 3.83 12.02
C ALA A 42 -1.86 4.92 11.44
N CYS A 43 -2.09 4.96 10.13
CA CYS A 43 -3.07 5.87 9.53
C CYS A 43 -4.55 5.49 9.82
N LYS A 44 -4.81 4.47 10.65
CA LYS A 44 -6.15 4.23 11.20
C LYS A 44 -6.56 5.19 12.34
N GLY A 45 -5.66 6.04 12.86
CA GLY A 45 -5.96 6.82 14.07
C GLY A 45 -5.40 8.24 14.18
N CYS A 46 -4.65 8.76 13.21
CA CYS A 46 -4.15 10.13 13.29
C CYS A 46 -5.07 11.10 12.50
N PRO A 47 -5.81 12.01 13.17
CA PRO A 47 -6.77 12.91 12.51
C PRO A 47 -6.13 13.89 11.50
N MET A 48 -4.79 13.99 11.45
CA MET A 48 -4.06 14.80 10.47
C MET A 48 -3.92 14.13 9.08
N SER A 49 -3.88 12.79 8.98
CA SER A 49 -3.61 12.12 7.69
C SER A 49 -4.80 12.08 6.72
N GLN A 50 -6.01 12.44 7.18
CA GLN A 50 -7.19 12.55 6.30
C GLN A 50 -7.16 13.79 5.40
N MET A 51 -6.35 14.80 5.72
CA MET A 51 -6.25 16.03 4.92
C MET A 51 -5.35 15.86 3.68
N THR A 52 -4.24 15.12 3.80
CA THR A 52 -3.22 15.04 2.73
C THR A 52 -3.55 14.02 1.64
N LEU A 53 -4.26 12.94 1.96
CA LEU A 53 -4.66 11.92 0.97
C LEU A 53 -5.87 12.34 0.11
N LYS A 54 -6.40 13.56 0.29
CA LYS A 54 -7.59 14.08 -0.40
C LYS A 54 -7.28 15.18 -1.43
N ALA A 55 -6.00 15.48 -1.68
CA ALA A 55 -5.56 16.50 -2.65
C ALA A 55 -5.20 15.88 -4.00
#